data_AF-A0A1D6QUB8-F1
#
_entry.id   AF-A0A1D6QUB8-F1
#
_cell.length_a   1.000
_cell.length_b   1.000
_cell.length_c   1.000
_cell.angle_alpha   90.00
_cell.angle_beta   90.00
_cell.angle_gamma   90.00
#
_symmetry.space_group_name_H-M   'P 1'
#
loop_
_entity.id
_entity.type
_entity.pdbx_description
1 polymer ?
#
loop_
_entity_poly.entity_id
_entity_poly.type
_entity_poly.pdbx_seq_one_letter_code
_entity_poly.pdbx_strand_id
1 'polypeptide(L)'
;MPLGQRPGDKSDARYCGVEVLDFPAGEDLPAVLNHSLASAFDFILVPLVDPNYRPAPGSVLPVSASDLILGPAQWSNHVVGKISEWIDLDSEDERLRLDSELTLKQEIAWASHVSLQACVLPAPRRSFCGNYARVVNQILQGLTNMHLWLRLPLEKSEPMDDDLDKIKNNSHTSEIVDSWELWNSFRLLCDHSSQLCVALDILSTLPSINSLARWFGEPVRAAILQTEAFLTNAKGYPCLSKRHQSLLTGFFKHSVQVIISGRSNHNVFPVSEGVLSGDESYAEG
;
A
#
# COMPACT_ATOMS: atom_id res chain seq x y z
N MET A 1 3.10 -23.47 -0.27
CA MET A 1 3.90 -22.82 0.79
C MET A 1 3.35 -21.43 0.98
N PRO A 2 2.91 -21.04 2.19
CA PRO A 2 2.55 -19.66 2.47
C PRO A 2 3.77 -18.77 2.20
N LEU A 3 3.54 -17.59 1.62
CA LEU A 3 4.58 -16.58 1.40
C LEU A 3 5.25 -16.28 2.75
N GLY A 4 6.58 -16.21 2.78
CA GLY A 4 7.31 -15.62 3.92
C GLY A 4 7.58 -16.49 5.15
N GLN A 5 7.02 -17.70 5.30
CA GLN A 5 7.38 -18.57 6.45
C GLN A 5 8.71 -19.29 6.23
N ARG A 6 9.81 -18.61 6.55
CA ARG A 6 11.11 -19.26 6.79
C ARG A 6 11.19 -19.72 8.25
N PRO A 7 11.48 -20.99 8.55
CA PRO A 7 11.61 -21.46 9.93
C PRO A 7 12.64 -20.60 10.70
N GLY A 8 12.21 -19.92 11.76
CA GLY A 8 13.06 -19.06 12.60
C GLY A 8 13.13 -17.59 12.20
N ASP A 9 12.44 -17.16 11.14
CA ASP A 9 12.43 -15.76 10.72
C ASP A 9 11.48 -14.93 11.59
N LYS A 10 12.06 -14.02 12.39
CA LYS A 10 11.34 -13.08 13.25
C LYS A 10 11.07 -11.73 12.57
N SER A 11 11.45 -11.59 11.30
CA SER A 11 11.25 -10.35 10.57
C SER A 11 9.79 -10.11 10.19
N ASP A 12 9.47 -8.84 9.92
CA ASP A 12 8.15 -8.42 9.47
C ASP A 12 7.83 -8.89 8.05
N ALA A 13 8.82 -9.37 7.28
CA ALA A 13 8.62 -9.90 5.92
C ALA A 13 7.74 -11.16 5.86
N ARG A 14 7.43 -11.77 7.01
CA ARG A 14 6.48 -12.88 7.10
C ARG A 14 5.02 -12.45 6.95
N TYR A 15 4.71 -11.18 7.22
CA TYR A 15 3.34 -10.69 7.22
C TYR A 15 2.90 -10.26 5.83
N CYS A 16 1.69 -10.65 5.47
CA CYS A 16 1.05 -10.34 4.20
C CYS A 16 -0.25 -9.58 4.45
N GLY A 17 -0.39 -8.41 3.83
CA GLY A 17 -1.59 -7.59 3.89
C GLY A 17 -2.42 -7.65 2.62
N VAL A 18 -3.67 -7.21 2.72
CA VAL A 18 -4.54 -6.93 1.56
C VAL A 18 -5.10 -5.53 1.63
N GLU A 19 -5.09 -4.80 0.52
CA GLU A 19 -5.71 -3.48 0.39
C GLU A 19 -7.19 -3.62 0.06
N VAL A 20 -8.04 -2.99 0.87
CA VAL A 20 -9.48 -2.91 0.63
C VAL A 20 -9.76 -1.66 -0.19
N LEU A 21 -10.11 -1.85 -1.47
CA LEU A 21 -10.40 -0.76 -2.39
C LEU A 21 -11.77 -0.15 -2.16
N ASP A 22 -12.79 -1.01 -2.04
CA ASP A 22 -14.18 -0.65 -1.81
C ASP A 22 -14.73 -1.64 -0.78
N PHE A 23 -15.54 -1.16 0.17
CA PHE A 23 -16.33 -2.07 1.00
C PHE A 23 -17.41 -2.71 0.11
N PRO A 24 -17.49 -4.05 0.04
CA PRO A 24 -18.59 -4.72 -0.65
C PRO A 24 -19.92 -4.19 -0.11
N ALA A 25 -20.91 -4.02 -0.98
CA ALA A 25 -22.19 -3.43 -0.60
C ALA A 25 -22.82 -4.20 0.57
N GLY A 26 -22.87 -3.56 1.75
CA GLY A 26 -23.44 -4.12 2.97
C GLY A 26 -22.48 -4.90 3.87
N GLU A 27 -21.18 -4.96 3.56
CA GLU A 27 -20.17 -5.53 4.46
C GLU A 27 -19.45 -4.45 5.26
N ASP A 28 -19.46 -4.60 6.58
CA ASP A 28 -18.74 -3.73 7.50
C ASP A 28 -17.29 -4.19 7.70
N LEU A 29 -16.44 -3.30 8.23
CA LEU A 29 -15.02 -3.58 8.53
C LEU A 29 -14.75 -4.92 9.25
N PRO A 30 -15.55 -5.35 10.25
CA PRO A 30 -15.31 -6.64 10.90
C PRO A 30 -15.50 -7.84 9.99
N ALA A 31 -16.48 -7.79 9.07
CA ALA A 31 -16.71 -8.86 8.11
C ALA A 31 -15.54 -8.99 7.14
N VAL A 32 -15.06 -7.86 6.59
CA VAL A 32 -13.91 -7.80 5.69
C VAL A 32 -12.63 -8.27 6.36
N LEU A 33 -12.41 -7.90 7.64
CA LEU A 33 -11.28 -8.37 8.42
C LEU A 33 -11.32 -9.89 8.60
N ASN A 34 -12.46 -10.44 9.05
CA ASN A 34 -12.60 -11.88 9.24
C ASN A 34 -12.42 -12.67 7.93
N HIS A 35 -12.94 -12.15 6.82
CA HIS A 35 -12.74 -12.75 5.50
C HIS A 35 -11.27 -12.73 5.07
N SER A 36 -10.56 -11.62 5.31
CA SER A 36 -9.14 -11.48 4.99
C SER A 36 -8.28 -12.45 5.82
N LEU A 37 -8.54 -12.56 7.13
CA LEU A 37 -7.86 -13.52 8.01
C LEU A 37 -8.14 -14.97 7.59
N ALA A 38 -9.38 -15.30 7.22
CA ALA A 38 -9.73 -16.62 6.69
C ALA A 38 -9.04 -16.94 5.35
N SER A 39 -8.72 -15.90 4.56
CA SER A 39 -7.97 -15.98 3.31
C SER A 39 -6.44 -16.01 3.49
N ALA A 40 -5.98 -16.17 4.74
CA ALA A 40 -4.57 -16.23 5.13
C ALA A 40 -3.77 -14.92 4.96
N PHE A 41 -4.45 -13.76 4.96
CA PHE A 41 -3.79 -12.47 5.17
C PHE A 41 -3.64 -12.19 6.67
N ASP A 42 -2.58 -11.49 7.05
CA ASP A 42 -2.28 -11.13 8.44
C ASP A 42 -2.89 -9.79 8.85
N PHE A 43 -3.06 -8.86 7.91
CA PHE A 43 -3.62 -7.53 8.16
C PHE A 43 -4.32 -6.96 6.93
N ILE A 44 -5.07 -5.88 7.13
CA ILE A 44 -5.79 -5.15 6.09
C ILE A 44 -5.33 -3.69 6.02
N LEU A 45 -5.20 -3.16 4.81
CA LEU A 45 -5.03 -1.73 4.55
C LEU A 45 -6.38 -1.16 4.15
N VAL A 46 -6.95 -0.29 4.99
CA VAL A 46 -8.33 0.20 4.83
C VAL A 46 -8.45 1.71 5.00
N PRO A 47 -9.34 2.40 4.28
CA PRO A 47 -9.62 3.80 4.54
C PRO A 47 -10.23 3.96 5.94
N LEU A 48 -9.70 4.88 6.73
CA LEU A 48 -10.18 5.15 8.11
C LEU A 48 -11.42 6.04 8.14
N VAL A 49 -11.64 6.79 7.08
CA VAL A 49 -12.75 7.73 6.88
C VAL A 49 -13.34 7.43 5.51
N ASP A 50 -14.61 7.74 5.31
CA ASP A 50 -15.23 7.65 3.98
C ASP A 50 -14.39 8.46 2.98
N PRO A 51 -13.83 7.84 1.92
CA PRO A 51 -13.01 8.54 0.93
C PRO A 51 -13.73 9.73 0.25
N ASN A 52 -15.07 9.74 0.27
CA ASN A 52 -15.90 10.81 -0.28
C ASN A 52 -16.24 11.91 0.74
N TYR A 53 -15.88 11.72 2.01
CA TYR A 53 -16.06 12.75 3.03
C TYR A 53 -15.30 14.02 2.64
N ARG A 54 -15.98 15.16 2.76
CA ARG A 54 -15.37 16.50 2.61
C ARG A 54 -15.76 17.33 3.82
N PRO A 55 -14.80 17.99 4.49
CA PRO A 55 -15.12 18.93 5.56
C PRO A 55 -16.10 20.00 5.04
N ALA A 56 -17.19 20.22 5.76
CA ALA A 56 -18.14 21.26 5.44
C ALA A 56 -18.39 22.11 6.71
N PRO A 57 -18.31 23.45 6.60
CA PRO A 57 -18.58 24.33 7.74
C PRO A 57 -19.96 24.06 8.35
N GLY A 58 -20.02 23.70 9.63
CA GLY A 58 -21.26 23.43 10.34
C GLY A 58 -21.83 22.02 10.19
N SER A 59 -21.16 21.11 9.47
CA SER A 59 -21.49 19.68 9.49
C SER A 59 -21.03 19.05 10.81
N VAL A 60 -21.90 18.27 11.45
CA VAL A 60 -21.64 17.54 12.71
C VAL A 60 -21.72 16.03 12.50
N LEU A 61 -21.58 15.56 11.25
CA LEU A 61 -21.60 14.13 10.98
C LEU A 61 -20.34 13.46 11.57
N PRO A 62 -20.47 12.24 12.10
CA PRO A 62 -19.31 11.48 12.52
C PRO A 62 -18.38 11.28 11.32
N VAL A 63 -17.14 11.70 11.47
CA VAL A 63 -16.14 11.65 10.38
C VAL A 63 -15.62 10.24 10.16
N SER A 64 -15.64 9.39 11.18
CA SER A 64 -15.23 7.99 11.10
C SER A 64 -16.24 7.07 11.78
N ALA A 65 -16.11 5.77 11.54
CA ALA A 65 -16.84 4.74 12.24
C ALA A 65 -16.44 4.68 13.72
N SER A 66 -17.27 4.05 14.57
CA SER A 66 -16.93 3.88 15.99
C SER A 66 -15.72 2.96 16.15
N ASP A 67 -14.86 3.26 17.12
CA ASP A 67 -13.78 2.40 17.60
C ASP A 67 -14.28 1.05 18.10
N LEU A 68 -15.53 0.97 18.59
CA LEU A 68 -16.14 -0.23 19.14
C LEU A 68 -16.46 -1.32 18.11
N ILE A 69 -16.32 -1.05 16.81
CA ILE A 69 -16.56 -2.05 15.76
C ILE A 69 -15.53 -3.19 15.79
N LEU A 70 -14.33 -2.93 16.33
CA LEU A 70 -13.25 -3.90 16.49
C LEU A 70 -12.67 -3.83 17.90
N GLY A 71 -12.12 -4.94 18.38
CA GLY A 71 -11.38 -4.94 19.64
C GLY A 71 -10.05 -4.17 19.52
N PRO A 72 -9.50 -3.60 20.61
CA PRO A 72 -8.23 -2.85 20.57
C PRO A 72 -7.07 -3.62 19.95
N ALA A 73 -6.96 -4.93 20.23
CA ALA A 73 -5.93 -5.79 19.65
C ALA A 73 -6.13 -6.02 18.14
N GLN A 74 -7.36 -5.98 17.65
CA GLN A 74 -7.64 -6.09 16.22
C GLN A 74 -7.21 -4.82 15.48
N TRP A 75 -7.54 -3.65 16.04
CA TRP A 75 -7.04 -2.37 15.53
C TRP A 75 -5.52 -2.33 15.50
N SER A 76 -4.87 -2.64 16.63
CA SER A 76 -3.42 -2.51 16.75
C SER A 76 -2.65 -3.51 15.88
N ASN A 77 -3.15 -4.73 15.70
CA ASN A 77 -2.36 -5.81 15.08
C ASN A 77 -2.74 -6.13 13.63
N HIS A 78 -3.98 -5.84 13.23
CA HIS A 78 -4.50 -6.28 11.94
C HIS A 78 -4.96 -5.14 11.03
N VAL A 79 -4.89 -3.88 11.48
CA VAL A 79 -5.33 -2.74 10.69
C VAL A 79 -4.19 -1.77 10.43
N VAL A 80 -3.99 -1.44 9.15
CA VAL A 80 -3.18 -0.32 8.70
C VAL A 80 -4.12 0.71 8.09
N GLY A 81 -4.02 1.96 8.53
CA GLY A 81 -4.89 3.03 8.06
C GLY A 81 -4.46 3.54 6.69
N LYS A 82 -5.38 3.65 5.74
CA LYS A 82 -5.17 4.34 4.46
C LYS A 82 -5.73 5.75 4.60
N ILE A 83 -4.89 6.74 4.37
CA ILE A 83 -5.30 8.14 4.37
C ILE A 83 -5.99 8.50 3.06
N SER A 84 -7.01 9.35 3.14
CA SER A 84 -7.82 9.78 2.00
C SER A 84 -6.97 10.29 0.81
N GLU A 85 -7.22 9.73 -0.37
CA GLU A 85 -6.43 10.04 -1.57
C GLU A 85 -6.66 11.46 -2.12
N TRP A 86 -7.78 12.10 -1.78
CA TRP A 86 -8.11 13.44 -2.28
C TRP A 86 -7.30 14.56 -1.63
N ILE A 87 -6.62 14.29 -0.51
CA ILE A 87 -5.81 15.26 0.23
C ILE A 87 -4.72 15.82 -0.68
N ASP A 88 -4.72 17.14 -0.82
CA ASP A 88 -3.73 17.90 -1.61
C ASP A 88 -3.31 19.17 -0.86
N LEU A 89 -2.24 19.04 -0.08
CA LEU A 89 -1.68 20.09 0.76
C LEU A 89 -0.88 21.12 -0.01
N ASP A 90 -0.52 20.86 -1.26
CA ASP A 90 0.22 21.79 -2.10
C ASP A 90 -0.66 22.35 -3.23
N SER A 91 -1.99 22.28 -3.07
CA SER A 91 -2.95 22.81 -4.01
C SER A 91 -2.90 24.34 -4.11
N GLU A 92 -3.13 24.85 -5.32
CA GLU A 92 -3.32 26.28 -5.59
C GLU A 92 -4.60 26.81 -4.95
N ASP A 93 -5.63 25.97 -4.80
CA ASP A 93 -6.86 26.32 -4.11
C ASP A 93 -6.64 26.30 -2.59
N GLU A 94 -6.72 27.49 -1.99
CA GLU A 94 -6.59 27.68 -0.55
C GLU A 94 -7.59 26.86 0.26
N ARG A 95 -8.83 26.72 -0.20
CA ARG A 95 -9.86 25.95 0.52
C ARG A 95 -9.51 24.48 0.57
N LEU A 96 -9.20 23.90 -0.59
CA LEU A 96 -8.73 22.52 -0.68
C LEU A 96 -7.50 22.29 0.19
N ARG A 97 -6.57 23.25 0.22
CA ARG A 97 -5.36 23.16 1.02
C ARG A 97 -5.64 23.13 2.53
N LEU A 98 -6.54 23.99 3.00
CA LEU A 98 -6.98 24.04 4.40
C LEU A 98 -7.79 22.79 4.79
N ASP A 99 -8.72 22.37 3.94
CA ASP A 99 -9.54 21.17 4.15
C ASP A 99 -8.68 19.89 4.17
N SER A 100 -7.66 19.84 3.31
CA SER A 100 -6.66 18.77 3.27
C SER A 100 -5.83 18.72 4.56
N GLU A 101 -5.38 19.87 5.07
CA GLU A 101 -4.64 19.94 6.34
C GLU A 101 -5.51 19.51 7.53
N LEU A 102 -6.75 19.98 7.58
CA LEU A 102 -7.71 19.61 8.61
C LEU A 102 -7.98 18.11 8.59
N THR A 103 -8.29 17.56 7.40
CA THR A 103 -8.63 16.15 7.25
C THR A 103 -7.44 15.25 7.56
N LEU A 104 -6.24 15.56 7.07
CA LEU A 104 -5.04 14.78 7.36
C LEU A 104 -4.79 14.69 8.87
N LYS A 105 -4.85 15.83 9.57
CA LYS A 105 -4.67 15.87 11.03
C LYS A 105 -5.74 15.06 11.75
N GLN A 106 -6.99 15.15 11.28
CA GLN A 106 -8.12 14.43 11.87
C GLN A 106 -7.99 12.91 11.69
N GLU A 107 -7.69 12.44 10.48
CA GLU A 107 -7.52 11.01 10.19
C GLU A 107 -6.35 10.41 10.99
N ILE A 108 -5.23 11.12 11.08
CA ILE A 108 -4.07 10.68 11.87
C ILE A 108 -4.37 10.69 13.38
N ALA A 109 -5.09 11.70 13.87
CA ALA A 109 -5.51 11.73 15.28
C ALA A 109 -6.42 10.54 15.62
N TRP A 110 -7.33 10.19 14.70
CA TRP A 110 -8.18 9.00 14.84
C TRP A 110 -7.38 7.71 14.83
N ALA A 111 -6.45 7.55 13.88
CA ALA A 111 -5.56 6.39 13.81
C ALA A 111 -4.74 6.21 15.11
N SER A 112 -4.24 7.30 15.66
CA SER A 112 -3.52 7.32 16.93
C SER A 112 -4.43 6.93 18.09
N HIS A 113 -5.68 7.40 18.11
CA HIS A 113 -6.67 7.06 19.14
C HIS A 113 -6.96 5.55 19.20
N VAL A 114 -7.15 4.90 18.05
CA VAL A 114 -7.36 3.44 17.98
C VAL A 114 -6.05 2.64 18.00
N SER A 115 -4.91 3.31 18.23
CA SER A 115 -3.58 2.70 18.40
C SER A 115 -3.10 1.88 17.19
N LEU A 116 -3.30 2.39 15.97
CA LEU A 116 -2.73 1.75 14.77
C LEU A 116 -1.20 1.77 14.81
N GLN A 117 -0.58 0.72 14.28
CA GLN A 117 0.88 0.67 14.12
C GLN A 117 1.37 1.52 12.95
N ALA A 118 0.55 1.68 11.91
CA ALA A 118 0.92 2.45 10.73
C ALA A 118 -0.26 3.08 10.00
N CYS A 119 0.03 4.20 9.32
CA CYS A 119 -0.83 4.80 8.32
C CYS A 119 -0.10 5.01 7.00
N VAL A 120 -0.76 4.66 5.90
CA VAL A 120 -0.30 4.90 4.53
C VAL A 120 -0.78 6.27 4.07
N LEU A 121 0.18 7.15 3.81
CA LEU A 121 -0.01 8.49 3.27
C LEU A 121 -0.12 8.42 1.74
N PRO A 122 -0.97 9.24 1.10
CA PRO A 122 -1.03 9.32 -0.37
C PRO A 122 0.28 9.86 -0.97
N ALA A 123 0.54 9.52 -2.23
CA ALA A 123 1.66 10.07 -2.96
C ALA A 123 1.50 11.60 -3.12
N PRO A 124 2.58 12.39 -2.99
CA PRO A 124 2.53 13.79 -3.35
C PRO A 124 2.12 13.96 -4.81
N ARG A 125 1.14 14.83 -5.09
CA ARG A 125 0.58 15.03 -6.45
C ARG A 125 1.48 15.85 -7.38
N ARG A 126 2.50 16.51 -6.83
CA ARG A 126 3.38 17.45 -7.54
C ARG A 126 4.83 17.21 -7.15
N SER A 127 5.76 17.67 -7.99
CA SER A 127 7.21 17.67 -7.70
C SER A 127 7.54 18.46 -6.43
N PHE A 128 6.85 19.58 -6.23
CA PHE A 128 6.93 20.37 -5.01
C PHE A 128 5.92 19.88 -3.98
N CYS A 129 6.43 19.42 -2.84
CA CYS A 129 5.65 18.85 -1.73
C CYS A 129 5.97 19.53 -0.38
N GLY A 130 6.31 20.82 -0.43
CA GLY A 130 6.84 21.56 0.72
C GLY A 130 5.83 21.71 1.85
N ASN A 131 4.58 22.07 1.53
CA ASN A 131 3.54 22.20 2.54
C ASN A 131 3.10 20.83 3.06
N TYR A 132 3.04 19.82 2.17
CA TYR A 132 2.77 18.46 2.60
C TYR A 132 3.81 17.95 3.60
N ALA A 133 5.10 18.05 3.25
CA ALA A 133 6.18 17.65 4.13
C ALA A 133 6.19 18.44 5.44
N ARG A 134 5.89 19.76 5.42
CA ARG A 134 5.76 20.58 6.64
C ARG A 134 4.69 20.02 7.57
N VAL A 135 3.49 19.76 7.07
CA VAL A 135 2.38 19.25 7.89
C VAL A 135 2.69 17.85 8.41
N VAL A 136 3.24 16.97 7.58
CA VAL A 136 3.63 15.62 7.99
C VAL A 136 4.74 15.66 9.04
N ASN A 137 5.74 16.54 8.91
CA ASN A 137 6.79 16.72 9.91
C ASN A 137 6.21 17.18 11.27
N GLN A 138 5.25 18.11 11.26
CA GLN A 138 4.54 18.52 12.49
C GLN A 138 3.79 17.35 13.14
N ILE A 139 3.14 16.51 12.33
CA ILE A 139 2.44 15.32 12.82
C ILE A 139 3.45 14.33 13.43
N LEU A 140 4.54 14.03 12.72
CA LEU A 140 5.59 13.10 13.16
C LEU A 140 6.17 13.49 14.52
N GLN A 141 6.37 14.79 14.79
CA GLN A 141 6.85 15.28 16.09
C GLN A 141 5.90 14.95 17.26
N GLY A 142 4.62 14.72 16.99
CA GLY A 142 3.61 14.34 17.98
C GLY A 142 3.33 12.84 18.07
N LEU A 143 3.91 12.01 17.19
CA LEU A 143 3.68 10.57 17.18
C LEU A 143 4.60 9.85 18.16
N THR A 144 4.04 8.89 18.90
CA THR A 144 4.80 8.07 19.85
C THR A 144 5.29 6.78 19.20
N ASN A 145 4.37 5.94 18.71
CA ASN A 145 4.69 4.60 18.22
C ASN A 145 4.20 4.31 16.79
N MET A 146 3.34 5.17 16.23
CA MET A 146 2.76 4.95 14.90
C MET A 146 3.73 5.38 13.80
N HIS A 147 3.90 4.55 12.78
CA HIS A 147 4.69 4.88 11.59
C HIS A 147 3.82 5.47 10.48
N LEU A 148 4.38 6.40 9.71
CA LEU A 148 3.75 6.92 8.49
C LEU A 148 4.48 6.35 7.28
N TRP A 149 3.76 5.71 6.37
CA TRP A 149 4.31 5.13 5.16
C TRP A 149 3.89 5.98 3.97
N LEU A 150 4.84 6.70 3.36
CA LEU A 150 4.56 7.44 2.14
C LEU A 150 4.41 6.46 0.98
N ARG A 151 3.19 6.37 0.42
CA ARG A 151 2.92 5.56 -0.76
C ARG A 151 3.53 6.24 -1.98
N LEU A 152 4.38 5.53 -2.70
CA LEU A 152 5.01 6.03 -3.91
C LEU A 152 5.00 4.95 -4.99
N PRO A 153 4.70 5.32 -6.24
CA PRO A 153 4.75 4.36 -7.33
C PRO A 153 6.21 4.05 -7.67
N LEU A 154 6.50 2.79 -7.96
CA LEU A 154 7.83 2.37 -8.41
C LEU A 154 7.95 2.63 -9.92
N GLU A 155 8.02 3.90 -10.31
CA GLU A 155 8.00 4.32 -11.71
C GLU A 155 9.38 4.32 -12.39
N LYS A 156 9.34 4.40 -13.72
CA LYS A 156 10.51 4.45 -14.59
C LYS A 156 11.14 5.84 -14.52
N SER A 157 12.36 5.92 -14.02
CA SER A 157 13.16 7.15 -14.03
C SER A 157 13.77 7.48 -15.40
N GLU A 158 13.67 6.59 -16.39
CA GLU A 158 14.30 6.78 -17.70
C GLU A 158 13.24 6.76 -18.82
N PRO A 159 13.14 7.84 -19.61
CA PRO A 159 12.36 7.80 -20.85
C PRO A 159 12.99 6.77 -21.79
N MET A 160 12.18 5.87 -22.35
CA MET A 160 12.63 5.01 -23.44
C MET A 160 12.83 5.88 -24.70
N ASP A 161 13.64 5.44 -25.66
CA ASP A 161 13.89 6.21 -26.89
C ASP A 161 12.60 6.65 -27.62
N ASP A 162 11.53 5.84 -27.53
CA ASP A 162 10.19 6.14 -28.07
C ASP A 162 9.47 7.31 -27.36
N ASP A 163 9.83 7.64 -26.12
CA ASP A 163 9.27 8.76 -25.35
C ASP A 163 10.04 10.07 -25.59
N LEU A 164 11.31 9.99 -25.99
CA LEU A 164 12.13 11.16 -26.33
C LEU A 164 11.57 11.93 -27.54
N ASP A 165 10.96 11.22 -28.50
CA ASP A 165 10.34 11.82 -29.68
C ASP A 165 8.98 12.49 -29.36
N LYS A 166 8.29 12.06 -28.29
CA LYS A 166 7.06 12.69 -27.80
C LYS A 166 7.33 13.91 -26.92
N ILE A 167 8.39 13.87 -26.10
CA ILE A 167 8.80 14.97 -25.21
C ILE A 167 9.30 16.18 -26.01
N LYS A 168 9.96 15.97 -27.15
CA LYS A 168 10.44 17.09 -28.00
C LYS A 168 9.32 17.89 -28.68
N ASN A 169 8.14 17.30 -28.87
CA ASN A 169 7.06 17.91 -29.64
C ASN A 169 5.98 18.61 -28.78
N ASN A 170 5.96 18.39 -27.46
CA ASN A 170 5.04 19.05 -26.55
C ASN A 170 5.80 20.03 -25.64
N SER A 171 5.60 21.34 -25.85
CA SER A 171 6.11 22.42 -25.00
C SER A 171 5.39 22.53 -23.64
N HIS A 172 5.03 21.39 -23.05
CA HIS A 172 4.65 21.27 -21.65
C HIS A 172 5.51 20.15 -21.08
N THR A 173 6.63 20.54 -20.49
CA THR A 173 7.51 19.72 -19.67
C THR A 173 6.67 19.08 -18.55
N SER A 174 6.07 17.93 -18.84
CA SER A 174 5.75 16.97 -17.80
C SER A 174 7.10 16.48 -17.32
N GLU A 175 7.68 17.19 -16.36
CA GLU A 175 8.89 16.74 -15.67
C GLU A 175 8.60 15.32 -15.21
N ILE A 176 9.29 14.33 -15.77
CA ILE A 176 9.22 12.96 -15.30
C ILE A 176 9.90 12.99 -13.93
N VAL A 177 9.12 13.25 -12.88
CA VAL A 177 9.63 13.33 -11.52
C VAL A 177 9.91 11.90 -11.09
N ASP A 178 11.18 11.58 -10.96
CA ASP A 178 11.61 10.32 -10.42
C ASP A 178 11.10 10.15 -8.98
N SER A 179 10.35 9.08 -8.73
CA SER A 179 9.71 8.82 -7.44
C SER A 179 10.73 8.72 -6.30
N TRP A 180 11.98 8.32 -6.59
CA TRP A 180 13.05 8.32 -5.59
C TRP A 180 13.51 9.73 -5.23
N GLU A 181 13.58 10.66 -6.20
CA GLU A 181 13.92 12.06 -5.93
C GLU A 181 12.83 12.77 -5.13
N LEU A 182 11.56 12.45 -5.41
CA LEU A 182 10.41 12.92 -4.64
C LEU A 182 10.52 12.44 -3.19
N TRP A 183 10.78 11.14 -2.97
CA TRP A 183 11.04 10.59 -1.64
C TRP A 183 12.21 11.29 -0.95
N ASN A 184 13.35 11.44 -1.65
CA ASN A 184 14.54 12.04 -1.09
C ASN A 184 14.29 13.48 -0.64
N SER A 185 13.56 14.26 -1.44
CA SER A 185 13.19 15.63 -1.09
C SER A 185 12.24 15.67 0.11
N PHE A 186 11.23 14.79 0.12
CA PHE A 186 10.23 14.72 1.18
C PHE A 186 10.85 14.34 2.53
N ARG A 187 11.72 13.32 2.57
CA ARG A 187 12.39 12.89 3.82
C ARG A 187 13.34 13.96 4.36
N LEU A 188 13.99 14.74 3.50
CA LEU A 188 14.88 15.84 3.90
C LEU A 188 14.07 16.95 4.60
N LEU A 189 12.91 17.30 4.04
CA LEU A 189 12.00 18.29 4.64
C LEU A 189 11.35 17.81 5.95
N CYS A 190 11.28 16.48 6.15
CA CYS A 190 10.84 15.84 7.39
C CYS A 190 11.99 15.50 8.35
N ASP A 191 13.17 16.07 8.15
CA ASP A 191 14.37 15.91 9.01
C ASP A 191 14.74 14.44 9.29
N HIS A 192 14.58 13.57 8.28
CA HIS A 192 14.91 12.14 8.38
C HIS A 192 14.25 11.40 9.55
N SER A 193 13.01 11.78 9.91
CA SER A 193 12.26 11.09 10.98
C SER A 193 12.24 9.57 10.79
N SER A 194 12.57 8.83 11.85
CA SER A 194 12.58 7.36 11.86
C SER A 194 11.18 6.74 11.79
N GLN A 195 10.14 7.53 12.06
CA GLN A 195 8.75 7.12 11.93
C GLN A 195 8.22 7.25 10.50
N LEU A 196 8.94 7.98 9.62
CA LEU A 196 8.60 8.12 8.22
C LEU A 196 9.28 7.02 7.40
N CYS A 197 8.48 6.21 6.71
CA CYS A 197 8.93 5.08 5.89
C CYS A 197 8.27 5.14 4.50
N VAL A 198 8.62 4.20 3.63
CA VAL A 198 8.08 4.11 2.26
C VAL A 198 7.20 2.87 2.10
N ALA A 199 6.06 3.05 1.42
CA ALA A 199 5.29 1.98 0.82
C ALA A 199 5.40 2.09 -0.71
N LEU A 200 5.98 1.09 -1.37
CA LEU A 200 6.21 1.13 -2.82
C LEU A 200 5.12 0.38 -3.58
N ASP A 201 4.45 1.03 -4.53
CA ASP A 201 3.58 0.33 -5.46
C ASP A 201 4.40 -0.39 -6.53
N ILE A 202 4.29 -1.72 -6.53
CA ILE A 202 4.89 -2.61 -7.51
C ILE A 202 3.87 -2.84 -8.63
N LEU A 203 4.06 -2.11 -9.72
CA LEU A 203 3.21 -2.14 -10.91
C LEU A 203 3.59 -3.32 -11.84
N SER A 204 2.84 -3.48 -12.92
CA SER A 204 3.07 -4.53 -13.93
C SER A 204 4.44 -4.46 -14.63
N THR A 205 5.07 -3.28 -14.64
CA THR A 205 6.42 -3.08 -15.19
C THR A 205 7.36 -2.49 -14.15
N LEU A 206 8.61 -2.94 -14.16
CA LEU A 206 9.63 -2.51 -13.22
C LEU A 206 10.64 -1.53 -13.86
N PRO A 207 11.18 -0.57 -13.10
CA PRO A 207 12.24 0.33 -13.54
C PRO A 207 13.61 -0.34 -13.55
N SER A 208 14.61 0.27 -14.18
CA SER A 208 15.95 -0.30 -14.38
C SER A 208 16.57 -0.83 -13.08
N ILE A 209 17.52 -1.76 -13.18
CA ILE A 209 18.20 -2.33 -12.00
C ILE A 209 18.85 -1.24 -11.14
N ASN A 210 19.36 -0.17 -11.76
CA ASN A 210 19.98 0.96 -11.08
C ASN A 210 18.94 1.78 -10.30
N SER A 211 17.78 2.05 -10.90
CA SER A 211 16.67 2.74 -10.24
C SER A 211 16.14 1.93 -9.05
N LEU A 212 16.03 0.60 -9.20
CA LEU A 212 15.64 -0.31 -8.12
C LEU A 212 16.68 -0.35 -6.99
N ALA A 213 17.97 -0.35 -7.32
CA ALA A 213 19.06 -0.45 -6.35
C ALA A 213 19.00 0.66 -5.29
N ARG A 214 18.56 1.87 -5.67
CA ARG A 214 18.43 3.01 -4.76
C ARG A 214 17.47 2.73 -3.59
N TRP A 215 16.38 2.00 -3.84
CA TRP A 215 15.38 1.70 -2.82
C TRP A 215 15.84 0.71 -1.75
N PHE A 216 16.88 -0.09 -2.01
CA PHE A 216 17.44 -1.00 -1.01
C PHE A 216 18.21 -0.28 0.11
N GLY A 217 18.58 0.98 -0.09
CA GLY A 217 19.15 1.85 0.94
C GLY A 217 18.10 2.65 1.72
N GLU A 218 16.82 2.53 1.38
CA GLU A 218 15.73 3.34 1.92
C GLU A 218 14.88 2.59 2.95
N PRO A 219 14.19 3.28 3.88
CA PRO A 219 13.33 2.65 4.89
C PRO A 219 12.00 2.18 4.28
N VAL A 220 12.06 1.25 3.34
CA VAL A 220 10.88 0.61 2.76
C VAL A 220 10.29 -0.35 3.82
N ARG A 221 8.99 -0.20 4.10
CA ARG A 221 8.25 -1.07 5.05
C ARG A 221 7.25 -1.96 4.36
N ALA A 222 6.66 -1.49 3.26
CA ALA A 222 5.70 -2.25 2.48
C ALA A 222 6.00 -2.20 0.99
N ALA A 223 5.75 -3.31 0.31
CA ALA A 223 5.68 -3.42 -1.13
C ALA A 223 4.22 -3.77 -1.51
N ILE A 224 3.52 -2.80 -2.08
CA ILE A 224 2.12 -2.93 -2.50
C ILE A 224 2.11 -3.51 -3.92
N LEU A 225 1.87 -4.80 -4.03
CA LEU A 225 1.86 -5.53 -5.29
C LEU A 225 0.48 -5.47 -5.94
N GLN A 226 0.41 -4.83 -7.11
CA GLN A 226 -0.83 -4.71 -7.87
C GLN A 226 -1.20 -6.06 -8.53
N THR A 227 -2.48 -6.43 -8.51
CA THR A 227 -2.97 -7.70 -9.10
C THR A 227 -2.70 -7.79 -10.61
N GLU A 228 -2.58 -6.66 -11.29
CA GLU A 228 -2.16 -6.55 -12.69
C GLU A 228 -0.70 -6.96 -12.96
N ALA A 229 0.16 -7.02 -11.94
CA ALA A 229 1.54 -7.48 -12.08
C ALA A 229 1.66 -9.01 -12.17
N PHE A 230 0.58 -9.74 -11.85
CA PHE A 230 0.55 -11.19 -11.96
C PHE A 230 0.28 -11.62 -13.40
N LEU A 231 1.13 -12.52 -13.88
CA LEU A 231 0.96 -13.24 -15.13
C LEU A 231 0.22 -14.55 -14.87
N THR A 232 -0.39 -15.13 -15.89
CA THR A 232 -1.02 -16.45 -15.77
C THR A 232 -0.05 -17.53 -16.27
N ASN A 233 0.18 -18.56 -15.47
CA ASN A 233 0.98 -19.71 -15.92
C ASN A 233 0.16 -20.66 -16.82
N ALA A 234 0.81 -21.65 -17.42
CA ALA A 234 0.15 -22.66 -18.26
C ALA A 234 -0.96 -23.47 -17.55
N LYS A 235 -1.00 -23.45 -16.22
CA LYS A 235 -2.00 -24.12 -15.38
C LYS A 235 -3.12 -23.17 -14.91
N GLY A 236 -3.13 -21.91 -15.33
CA GLY A 236 -4.14 -20.92 -14.94
C GLY A 236 -3.89 -20.22 -13.60
N TYR A 237 -2.78 -20.49 -12.91
CA TYR A 237 -2.46 -19.83 -11.64
C TYR A 237 -1.69 -18.53 -11.84
N PRO A 238 -1.93 -17.52 -10.97
CA PRO A 238 -1.18 -16.27 -10.99
C PRO A 238 0.29 -16.52 -10.59
N CYS A 239 1.21 -16.00 -11.37
CA CYS A 239 2.65 -16.07 -11.14
C CYS A 239 3.33 -14.73 -11.47
N LEU A 240 4.42 -14.43 -10.78
CA LEU A 240 5.21 -13.23 -11.04
C LEU A 240 6.32 -13.52 -12.05
N SER A 241 6.72 -12.51 -12.82
CA SER A 241 7.91 -12.63 -13.68
C SER A 241 9.19 -12.81 -12.84
N LYS A 242 10.26 -13.38 -13.42
CA LYS A 242 11.55 -13.57 -12.71
C LYS A 242 12.10 -12.27 -12.12
N ARG A 243 11.86 -11.15 -12.78
CA ARG A 243 12.30 -9.82 -12.32
C ARG A 243 11.55 -9.37 -11.07
N HIS A 244 10.24 -9.55 -11.03
CA HIS A 244 9.43 -9.30 -9.82
C HIS A 244 9.79 -10.24 -8.68
N GLN A 245 10.00 -11.53 -8.97
CA GLN A 245 10.44 -12.49 -7.96
C GLN A 245 11.80 -12.09 -7.35
N SER A 246 12.75 -11.62 -8.17
CA SER A 246 14.04 -11.13 -7.70
C SER A 246 13.91 -9.89 -6.80
N LEU A 247 13.05 -8.94 -7.17
CA LEU A 247 12.77 -7.75 -6.38
C LEU A 247 12.19 -8.10 -5.01
N LEU A 248 11.11 -8.90 -4.98
CA LEU A 248 10.46 -9.33 -3.74
C LEU A 248 11.41 -10.16 -2.87
N THR A 249 12.21 -11.03 -3.46
CA THR A 249 13.23 -11.80 -2.73
C THR A 249 14.26 -10.89 -2.06
N GLY A 250 14.63 -9.79 -2.73
CA GLY A 250 15.43 -8.73 -2.13
C GLY A 250 14.71 -8.10 -0.95
N PHE A 251 13.49 -7.62 -1.13
CA PHE A 251 12.68 -6.98 -0.09
C PHE A 251 12.44 -7.87 1.14
N PHE A 252 12.26 -9.18 0.97
CA PHE A 252 12.16 -10.11 2.10
C PHE A 252 13.44 -10.16 2.97
N LYS A 253 14.62 -9.90 2.40
CA LYS A 253 15.87 -9.80 3.18
C LYS A 253 15.93 -8.50 4.00
N HIS A 254 15.12 -7.51 3.65
CA HIS A 254 15.03 -6.21 4.32
C HIS A 254 13.79 -6.08 5.21
N SER A 255 13.14 -7.21 5.56
CA SER A 255 11.95 -7.23 6.42
C SER A 255 10.75 -6.44 5.87
N VAL A 256 10.65 -6.29 4.55
CA VAL A 256 9.55 -5.56 3.90
C VAL A 256 8.32 -6.46 3.84
N GLN A 257 7.18 -5.93 4.28
CA GLN A 257 5.87 -6.58 4.18
C GLN A 257 5.32 -6.49 2.76
N VAL A 258 4.52 -7.48 2.35
CA VAL A 258 3.83 -7.43 1.05
C VAL A 258 2.37 -7.14 1.27
N ILE A 259 1.82 -6.20 0.50
CA ILE A 259 0.38 -5.90 0.49
C ILE A 259 -0.15 -6.19 -0.90
N ILE A 260 -1.21 -6.97 -1.04
CA ILE A 260 -1.85 -7.21 -2.33
C ILE A 260 -2.92 -6.14 -2.55
N SER A 261 -2.86 -5.45 -3.69
CA SER A 261 -3.81 -4.41 -4.08
C SER A 261 -4.39 -4.70 -5.46
N GLY A 262 -5.67 -4.40 -5.66
CA GLY A 262 -6.34 -4.59 -6.94
C GLY A 262 -7.45 -5.64 -6.90
N ARG A 263 -8.33 -5.60 -7.91
CA ARG A 263 -9.40 -6.60 -8.07
C ARG A 263 -8.81 -7.93 -8.55
N SER A 264 -9.47 -9.03 -8.21
CA SER A 264 -9.05 -10.34 -8.69
C SER A 264 -9.23 -10.43 -10.20
N ASN A 265 -8.12 -10.54 -10.92
CA ASN A 265 -8.09 -10.74 -12.37
C ASN A 265 -8.12 -12.23 -12.77
N HIS A 266 -8.07 -13.13 -11.79
CA HIS A 266 -7.91 -14.56 -12.00
C HIS A 266 -9.02 -15.33 -11.28
N ASN A 267 -9.90 -15.98 -12.05
CA ASN A 267 -10.84 -16.95 -11.50
C ASN A 267 -10.15 -18.32 -11.44
N VAL A 268 -9.43 -18.58 -10.35
CA VAL A 268 -8.89 -19.91 -10.10
C VAL A 268 -10.06 -20.79 -9.64
N PHE A 269 -10.54 -21.67 -10.52
CA PHE A 269 -11.47 -22.71 -10.09
C PHE A 269 -10.71 -23.62 -9.11
N PRO A 270 -11.24 -23.87 -7.90
CA PRO A 270 -10.65 -24.87 -7.04
C PRO A 270 -10.71 -26.19 -7.81
N VAL A 271 -9.55 -26.77 -8.10
CA VAL A 271 -9.47 -28.14 -8.58
C VAL A 271 -10.13 -28.98 -7.50
N SER A 272 -11.29 -29.55 -7.80
CA SER A 272 -11.93 -30.54 -6.93
C SER A 272 -10.87 -31.55 -6.54
N GLU A 273 -10.51 -31.60 -5.26
CA GLU A 273 -9.71 -32.70 -4.73
C GLU A 273 -10.46 -33.98 -5.08
N GLY A 274 -10.00 -34.64 -6.14
CA GLY A 274 -10.49 -35.95 -6.54
C GLY A 274 -10.21 -36.87 -5.37
N VAL A 275 -11.28 -37.22 -4.67
CA VAL A 275 -11.37 -38.29 -3.69
C VAL A 275 -10.51 -39.45 -4.19
N LEU A 276 -9.42 -39.72 -3.49
CA LEU A 276 -8.76 -41.01 -3.56
C LEU A 276 -9.72 -42.03 -2.95
N SER A 277 -10.71 -42.46 -3.73
CA SER A 277 -11.44 -43.67 -3.44
C SER A 277 -10.50 -44.82 -3.75
N GLY A 278 -9.91 -45.38 -2.70
CA GLY A 278 -9.48 -46.76 -2.76
C GLY A 278 -10.70 -47.62 -3.06
N ASP A 279 -10.55 -48.50 -4.04
CA ASP A 279 -11.20 -49.80 -4.02
C ASP A 279 -10.29 -50.79 -4.76
N GLU A 280 -9.85 -51.79 -3.99
CA GLU A 280 -9.27 -53.03 -4.49
C GLU A 280 -10.36 -53.83 -5.22
N SER A 281 -10.06 -54.43 -6.38
CA SER A 281 -10.51 -55.80 -6.72
C SER A 281 -9.91 -56.34 -8.03
N TYR A 282 -9.04 -57.34 -7.85
CA TYR A 282 -8.89 -58.63 -8.54
C TYR A 282 -9.41 -58.91 -9.98
N ALA A 283 -8.54 -59.63 -10.72
CA ALA A 283 -8.77 -60.65 -11.76
C ALA A 283 -9.33 -60.17 -13.12
N GLU A 284 -8.97 -60.68 -14.31
CA GLU A 284 -8.25 -61.86 -14.81
C GLU A 284 -7.97 -61.61 -16.31
N GLY A 285 -6.91 -62.20 -16.89
CA GLY A 285 -6.65 -62.20 -18.34
C GLY A 285 -5.18 -62.28 -18.72
#